data_AF-A0A409X8T1-F1
#
_entry.id   AF-A0A409X8T1-F1
#
_cell.length_a   1.000
_cell.length_b   1.000
_cell.length_c   1.000
_cell.angle_alpha   90.00
_cell.angle_beta   90.00
_cell.angle_gamma   90.00
#
_symmetry.space_group_name_H-M   'P 1'
#
loop_
_entity.id
_entity.type
_entity.pdbx_description
1 polymer ?
#
loop_
_entity_poly.entity_id
_entity_poly.type
_entity_poly.pdbx_seq_one_letter_code
_entity_poly.pdbx_strand_id
1 'polypeptide(L)'
;MGSRYSNRKDKPQVLKGRDVPSVAKYIKSTGCKNVILMVGIFWKQKNNPLTLPLQGVSTSAGIPDFRSPETGTHSRKHQISPIASNLARLNLPHPEAVFEISFFRKNPVPFYTLAHELYPGKFRPTITHSFIRLLAEKSLLHTCFTQNIDTLERRAGVPDDKIIEAHGSFAGQRCIDCKKPFDDQKMKDHIFEKKIAKCEHCGGYVKPDIVFFGEDLPEKFIHSIPNLRSADLLIIMGTSLTVYPFASLAQRVDDSCPRVLINLDHVGDIGSRRDDVALLGKCDDVVKDLCKELGWEDELIRLWNETDESVISEPQDTSEPGPAEAAKSASSTSNTEEVKKPDALREIEKQFARLELEVEAEEPTSTPDLTTQGKKETVNPSDAPSVSTPELAATDTLEATVTEDTKALSDPPPPSSPSGAKDAAKTASTSGTDNKL
;
A
#
# COMPACT_ATOMS: atom_id res chain seq x y z
N MET A 1 32.99 -1.21 3.90
CA MET A 1 31.94 -0.15 3.88
C MET A 1 31.89 0.41 2.47
N GLY A 2 30.99 -0.12 1.63
CA GLY A 2 30.76 0.44 0.28
C GLY A 2 29.91 1.71 0.40
N SER A 3 30.23 2.72 -0.41
CA SER A 3 29.57 4.03 -0.41
C SER A 3 28.04 3.88 -0.53
N ARG A 4 27.29 4.38 0.46
CA ARG A 4 25.81 4.36 0.50
C ARG A 4 25.16 5.40 -0.44
N TYR A 5 25.92 5.95 -1.39
CA TYR A 5 25.52 7.16 -2.13
C TYR A 5 25.65 6.95 -3.65
N SER A 6 24.73 7.56 -4.40
CA SER A 6 24.65 7.52 -5.87
C SER A 6 26.01 7.76 -6.54
N ASN A 7 26.44 6.81 -7.39
CA ASN A 7 27.75 6.78 -8.06
C ASN A 7 27.89 7.77 -9.24
N ARG A 8 27.02 8.77 -9.36
CA ARG A 8 27.07 9.77 -10.43
C ARG A 8 28.24 10.73 -10.23
N LYS A 9 29.06 10.91 -11.28
CA LYS A 9 30.23 11.80 -11.28
C LYS A 9 29.89 13.27 -11.50
N ASP A 10 28.77 13.58 -12.15
CA ASP A 10 28.30 14.94 -12.34
C ASP A 10 27.75 15.51 -11.02
N LYS A 11 27.90 16.83 -10.83
CA LYS A 11 27.44 17.51 -9.61
C LYS A 11 25.92 17.73 -9.65
N PRO A 12 25.21 17.63 -8.49
CA PRO A 12 23.79 18.02 -8.43
C PRO A 12 23.61 19.50 -8.74
N GLN A 13 22.41 19.89 -9.20
CA GLN A 13 22.10 21.28 -9.56
C GLN A 13 21.47 22.06 -8.41
N VAL A 14 20.58 21.41 -7.66
CA VAL A 14 19.81 22.00 -6.57
C VAL A 14 20.43 21.64 -5.22
N LEU A 15 20.80 20.37 -5.04
CA LEU A 15 21.41 19.89 -3.81
C LEU A 15 22.91 20.20 -3.77
N LYS A 16 23.47 20.34 -2.58
CA LYS A 16 24.94 20.49 -2.40
C LYS A 16 25.72 19.19 -2.62
N GLY A 17 25.04 18.07 -2.46
CA GLY A 17 25.58 16.71 -2.47
C GLY A 17 24.44 15.70 -2.47
N ARG A 18 24.78 14.42 -2.63
CA ARG A 18 23.83 13.31 -2.66
C ARG A 18 23.93 12.49 -1.37
N ASP A 19 23.78 13.17 -0.24
CA ASP A 19 23.94 12.63 1.11
C ASP A 19 22.90 13.23 2.07
N VAL A 20 22.79 12.62 3.26
CA VAL A 20 21.83 13.05 4.29
C VAL A 20 22.01 14.53 4.68
N PRO A 21 23.24 15.04 4.96
CA PRO A 21 23.42 16.45 5.31
C PRO A 21 22.97 17.41 4.21
N SER A 22 23.19 17.07 2.93
CA SER A 22 22.77 17.90 1.80
C SER A 22 21.26 17.96 1.65
N VAL A 23 20.57 16.82 1.84
CA VAL A 23 19.10 16.75 1.86
C VAL A 23 18.55 17.56 3.04
N ALA A 24 19.10 17.37 4.25
CA ALA A 24 18.68 18.12 5.43
C ALA A 24 18.85 19.64 5.26
N LYS A 25 19.97 20.07 4.65
CA LYS A 25 20.22 21.47 4.35
C LYS A 25 19.19 22.04 3.37
N TYR A 26 18.80 21.28 2.36
CA TYR A 26 17.80 21.70 1.39
C TYR A 26 16.40 21.82 2.00
N ILE A 27 16.00 20.85 2.84
CA ILE A 27 14.74 20.89 3.61
C ILE A 27 14.66 22.14 4.49
N LYS A 28 15.78 22.57 5.10
CA LYS A 28 15.87 23.81 5.90
C LYS A 28 15.89 25.10 5.07
N SER A 29 16.05 25.01 3.76
CA SER A 29 16.19 26.17 2.89
C SER A 29 14.84 26.78 2.53
N THR A 30 14.84 28.03 2.09
CA THR A 30 13.62 28.71 1.61
C THR A 30 13.06 28.13 0.31
N GLY A 31 13.84 27.27 -0.38
CA GLY A 31 13.46 26.59 -1.62
C GLY A 31 12.68 25.30 -1.43
N CYS A 32 12.51 24.81 -0.19
CA CYS A 32 11.76 23.58 0.10
C CYS A 32 10.55 23.91 0.98
N LYS A 33 9.37 24.00 0.37
CA LYS A 33 8.10 24.28 1.07
C LYS A 33 7.08 23.17 0.87
N ASN A 34 7.10 22.52 -0.28
CA ASN A 34 6.16 21.49 -0.67
C ASN A 34 6.87 20.13 -0.76
N VAL A 35 6.98 19.44 0.37
CA VAL A 35 7.47 18.05 0.42
C VAL A 35 6.31 17.12 0.09
N ILE A 36 6.48 16.31 -0.96
CA ILE A 36 5.57 15.21 -1.28
C ILE A 36 6.24 13.89 -0.92
N LEU A 37 5.46 13.01 -0.31
CA LEU A 37 5.91 11.67 0.05
C LEU A 37 5.21 10.62 -0.80
N MET A 38 5.96 9.59 -1.16
CA MET A 38 5.45 8.31 -1.64
C MET A 38 5.90 7.24 -0.66
N VAL A 39 4.96 6.61 0.04
CA VAL A 39 5.23 5.55 0.99
C VAL A 39 4.55 4.26 0.57
N GLY A 40 5.17 3.13 0.90
CA GLY A 40 4.60 1.84 0.60
C GLY A 40 5.28 0.70 1.35
N ILE A 41 5.05 -0.50 0.83
CA ILE A 41 5.71 -1.73 1.26
C ILE A 41 6.64 -2.22 0.14
N PHE A 42 7.85 -2.62 0.53
CA PHE A 42 8.94 -2.96 -0.37
C PHE A 42 8.89 -4.43 -0.78
N TRP A 43 8.93 -4.67 -2.10
CA TRP A 43 9.07 -5.99 -2.71
C TRP A 43 10.48 -6.19 -3.27
N LYS A 44 11.11 -7.33 -2.97
CA LYS A 44 12.32 -7.77 -3.68
C LYS A 44 11.98 -8.86 -4.70
N GLN A 45 12.35 -8.62 -5.95
CA GLN A 45 12.20 -9.60 -7.02
C GLN A 45 13.11 -10.83 -6.80
N LYS A 46 12.59 -12.00 -7.17
CA LYS A 46 13.04 -13.41 -6.95
C LYS A 46 14.53 -13.80 -7.04
N ASN A 47 15.48 -12.90 -7.29
CA ASN A 47 16.83 -13.28 -7.70
C ASN A 47 17.89 -13.38 -6.59
N ASN A 48 17.54 -13.30 -5.29
CA ASN A 48 18.55 -13.45 -4.23
C ASN A 48 18.03 -14.17 -2.96
N PRO A 49 18.29 -15.49 -2.81
CA PRO A 49 17.81 -16.30 -1.68
C PRO A 49 18.50 -16.04 -0.33
N LEU A 50 19.45 -15.08 -0.25
CA LEU A 50 20.18 -14.75 0.98
C LEU A 50 19.72 -13.44 1.66
N THR A 51 18.64 -12.80 1.21
CA THR A 51 18.18 -11.52 1.80
C THR A 51 17.06 -11.76 2.81
N LEU A 52 17.22 -11.21 4.03
CA LEU A 52 16.25 -11.19 5.13
C LEU A 52 14.86 -10.64 4.72
N PRO A 53 13.78 -10.95 5.46
CA PRO A 53 12.42 -10.61 5.07
C PRO A 53 12.21 -9.09 4.90
N LEU A 54 11.17 -8.80 4.13
CA LEU A 54 10.75 -7.53 3.55
C LEU A 54 10.75 -6.37 4.55
N GLN A 55 11.11 -5.15 4.11
CA GLN A 55 11.12 -3.96 4.96
C GLN A 55 10.53 -2.73 4.23
N GLY A 56 9.23 -2.49 4.44
CA GLY A 56 8.52 -1.26 4.07
C GLY A 56 8.40 -0.29 5.24
N VAL A 57 7.67 0.82 5.09
CA VAL A 57 7.52 1.81 6.18
C VAL A 57 6.78 1.26 7.41
N SER A 58 5.96 0.21 7.23
CA SER A 58 5.14 -0.43 8.28
C SER A 58 5.73 -1.71 8.87
N THR A 59 6.86 -2.21 8.36
CA THR A 59 7.36 -3.54 8.79
C THR A 59 7.92 -3.55 10.21
N SER A 60 8.47 -2.43 10.68
CA SER A 60 8.90 -2.30 12.09
C SER A 60 7.72 -2.21 13.07
N ALA A 61 6.49 -1.96 12.58
CA ALA A 61 5.28 -2.06 13.38
C ALA A 61 4.83 -3.51 13.63
N GLY A 62 5.47 -4.49 12.97
CA GLY A 62 5.08 -5.90 13.03
C GLY A 62 4.04 -6.31 12.00
N ILE A 63 3.69 -5.43 11.03
CA ILE A 63 2.79 -5.77 9.92
C ILE A 63 3.56 -6.60 8.88
N PRO A 64 3.16 -7.87 8.66
CA PRO A 64 3.75 -8.71 7.64
C PRO A 64 3.24 -8.29 6.24
N ASP A 65 4.10 -8.36 5.24
CA ASP A 65 3.74 -8.06 3.85
C ASP A 65 2.95 -9.22 3.22
N PHE A 66 1.85 -8.89 2.54
CA PHE A 66 0.86 -9.82 1.99
C PHE A 66 1.28 -10.51 0.68
N ARG A 67 2.37 -10.07 0.05
CA ARG A 67 2.71 -10.41 -1.34
C ARG A 67 3.92 -11.34 -1.49
N SER A 68 4.32 -12.01 -0.40
CA SER A 68 5.52 -12.85 -0.40
C SER A 68 5.21 -14.33 -0.22
N PRO A 69 5.59 -15.20 -1.17
CA PRO A 69 5.61 -16.64 -0.97
C PRO A 69 6.66 -17.00 0.08
N GLU A 70 6.38 -17.97 0.94
CA GLU A 70 7.37 -18.52 1.86
C GLU A 70 8.56 -19.10 1.06
N THR A 71 9.73 -18.49 1.17
CA THR A 71 10.97 -19.12 0.71
C THR A 71 12.03 -19.04 1.80
N GLY A 72 12.34 -20.19 2.42
CA GLY A 72 13.56 -20.36 3.20
C GLY A 72 13.52 -21.41 4.30
N THR A 73 13.85 -22.65 3.95
CA THR A 73 14.33 -23.68 4.89
C THR A 73 15.46 -23.12 5.77
N HIS A 74 15.25 -23.13 7.09
CA HIS A 74 16.20 -22.76 8.15
C HIS A 74 16.40 -21.25 8.43
N SER A 75 15.42 -20.61 9.08
CA SER A 75 15.70 -19.59 10.12
C SER A 75 14.50 -19.33 11.03
N ARG A 76 14.64 -19.76 12.29
CA ARG A 76 13.78 -19.53 13.48
C ARG A 76 12.33 -20.06 13.40
N LYS A 77 12.13 -21.20 14.06
CA LYS A 77 10.86 -21.92 14.33
C LYS A 77 9.76 -21.13 15.07
N HIS A 78 9.74 -19.80 15.10
CA HIS A 78 8.80 -19.06 15.98
C HIS A 78 8.15 -17.79 15.42
N GLN A 79 8.18 -17.53 14.11
CA GLN A 79 7.38 -16.41 13.59
C GLN A 79 6.96 -16.62 12.14
N ILE A 80 6.08 -17.59 11.91
CA ILE A 80 5.24 -17.54 10.71
C ILE A 80 4.18 -16.48 10.98
N SER A 81 4.06 -15.51 10.08
CA SER A 81 2.97 -14.54 10.12
C SER A 81 1.63 -15.30 10.14
N PRO A 82 0.71 -15.02 11.08
CA PRO A 82 -0.62 -15.66 11.12
C PRO A 82 -1.33 -15.58 9.76
N ILE A 83 -1.21 -14.42 9.12
CA ILE A 83 -1.73 -14.10 7.78
C ILE A 83 -1.15 -15.03 6.71
N ALA A 84 0.17 -15.28 6.71
CA ALA A 84 0.82 -16.14 5.72
C ALA A 84 0.49 -17.63 5.93
N SER A 85 0.42 -18.06 7.20
CA SER A 85 -0.08 -19.39 7.57
C SER A 85 -1.53 -19.60 7.16
N ASN A 86 -2.36 -18.55 7.24
CA ASN A 86 -3.76 -18.61 6.83
C ASN A 86 -3.92 -18.65 5.32
N LEU A 87 -3.16 -17.82 4.58
CA LEU A 87 -3.19 -17.78 3.11
C LEU A 87 -2.87 -19.14 2.47
N ALA A 88 -1.85 -19.83 2.99
CA ALA A 88 -1.44 -21.16 2.50
C ALA A 88 -2.56 -22.23 2.66
N ARG A 89 -3.58 -21.95 3.47
CA ARG A 89 -4.64 -22.91 3.86
C ARG A 89 -5.99 -22.62 3.19
N LEU A 90 -6.11 -21.51 2.46
CA LEU A 90 -7.32 -21.09 1.75
C LEU A 90 -7.45 -21.70 0.34
N ASN A 91 -6.59 -22.68 0.00
CA ASN A 91 -6.52 -23.34 -1.30
C ASN A 91 -6.59 -22.36 -2.49
N LEU A 92 -5.89 -21.23 -2.35
CA LEU A 92 -5.88 -20.17 -3.34
C LEU A 92 -5.03 -20.58 -4.55
N PRO A 93 -5.39 -20.15 -5.77
CA PRO A 93 -4.55 -20.39 -6.95
C PRO A 93 -3.17 -19.75 -6.81
N HIS A 94 -3.10 -18.61 -6.12
CA HIS A 94 -1.89 -17.89 -5.75
C HIS A 94 -2.20 -16.94 -4.56
N PRO A 95 -1.19 -16.52 -3.78
CA PRO A 95 -1.37 -15.67 -2.59
C PRO A 95 -2.18 -14.40 -2.82
N GLU A 96 -2.00 -13.75 -3.98
CA GLU A 96 -2.61 -12.46 -4.31
C GLU A 96 -4.10 -12.58 -4.69
N ALA A 97 -4.60 -13.78 -4.97
CA ALA A 97 -5.98 -14.02 -5.42
C ALA A 97 -7.03 -13.52 -4.41
N VAL A 98 -6.72 -13.54 -3.11
CA VAL A 98 -7.61 -13.02 -2.05
C VAL A 98 -7.92 -11.52 -2.21
N PHE A 99 -7.04 -10.78 -2.91
CA PHE A 99 -7.19 -9.36 -3.21
C PHE A 99 -7.56 -9.10 -4.67
N GLU A 100 -8.01 -10.10 -5.44
CA GLU A 100 -8.52 -9.91 -6.80
C GLU A 100 -10.05 -9.76 -6.78
N ILE A 101 -10.58 -8.71 -7.42
CA ILE A 101 -12.02 -8.46 -7.41
C ILE A 101 -12.81 -9.56 -8.12
N SER A 102 -12.24 -10.16 -9.17
CA SER A 102 -12.82 -11.29 -9.88
C SER A 102 -12.91 -12.55 -9.02
N PHE A 103 -11.93 -12.75 -8.14
CA PHE A 103 -11.94 -13.86 -7.20
C PHE A 103 -12.94 -13.58 -6.06
N PHE A 104 -12.90 -12.40 -5.46
CA PHE A 104 -13.81 -12.00 -4.38
C PHE A 104 -15.29 -12.10 -4.78
N ARG A 105 -15.62 -11.74 -6.03
CA ARG A 105 -16.97 -11.89 -6.59
C ARG A 105 -17.44 -13.34 -6.64
N LYS A 106 -16.54 -14.30 -6.85
CA LYS A 106 -16.85 -15.74 -6.92
C LYS A 106 -16.82 -16.38 -5.54
N ASN A 107 -15.83 -16.03 -4.72
CA ASN A 107 -15.65 -16.57 -3.39
C ASN A 107 -15.10 -15.48 -2.45
N PRO A 108 -15.97 -14.82 -1.66
CA PRO A 108 -15.55 -13.80 -0.70
C PRO A 108 -15.01 -14.40 0.61
N VAL A 109 -15.15 -15.72 0.83
CA VAL A 109 -14.81 -16.40 2.08
C VAL A 109 -13.33 -16.22 2.47
N PRO A 110 -12.35 -16.42 1.56
CA PRO A 110 -10.94 -16.22 1.89
C PRO A 110 -10.62 -14.82 2.42
N PHE A 111 -11.23 -13.78 1.83
CA PHE A 111 -11.01 -12.41 2.28
C PHE A 111 -11.60 -12.17 3.67
N TYR A 112 -12.85 -12.57 3.91
CA TYR A 112 -13.50 -12.38 5.21
C TYR A 112 -12.84 -13.19 6.34
N THR A 113 -12.27 -14.34 6.00
CA THR A 113 -11.47 -15.15 6.94
C THR A 113 -10.21 -14.39 7.37
N LEU A 114 -9.61 -13.64 6.45
CA LEU A 114 -8.38 -12.88 6.68
C LEU A 114 -8.64 -11.48 7.27
N ALA A 115 -9.74 -10.83 6.90
CA ALA A 115 -10.01 -9.42 7.18
C ALA A 115 -9.94 -9.06 8.67
N HIS A 116 -10.30 -9.98 9.57
CA HIS A 116 -10.17 -9.81 11.02
C HIS A 116 -8.70 -9.62 11.47
N GLU A 117 -7.76 -10.31 10.82
CA GLU A 117 -6.33 -10.16 11.11
C GLU A 117 -5.78 -8.85 10.58
N LEU A 118 -6.37 -8.33 9.50
CA LEU A 118 -5.98 -7.09 8.84
C LEU A 118 -6.57 -5.84 9.50
N TYR A 119 -7.60 -6.03 10.34
CA TYR A 119 -8.38 -4.92 10.88
C TYR A 119 -7.48 -3.94 11.66
N PRO A 120 -7.60 -2.62 11.41
CA PRO A 120 -6.74 -1.62 12.05
C PRO A 120 -6.81 -1.61 13.59
N GLY A 121 -5.72 -1.16 14.22
CA GLY A 121 -5.64 -0.94 15.68
C GLY A 121 -4.66 -1.85 16.42
N LYS A 122 -4.19 -2.93 15.78
CA LYS A 122 -3.26 -3.91 16.39
C LYS A 122 -1.79 -3.48 16.40
N PHE A 123 -1.40 -2.56 15.52
CA PHE A 123 0.01 -2.24 15.24
C PHE A 123 0.33 -0.80 15.58
N ARG A 124 1.42 -0.49 16.24
CA ARG A 124 1.80 0.90 16.52
C ARG A 124 2.41 1.56 15.27
N PRO A 125 2.09 2.82 14.93
CA PRO A 125 2.81 3.55 13.89
C PRO A 125 4.33 3.57 14.13
N THR A 126 5.10 3.56 13.04
CA THR A 126 6.57 3.52 13.08
C THR A 126 7.17 4.91 13.21
N ILE A 127 8.48 4.99 13.44
CA ILE A 127 9.22 6.25 13.48
C ILE A 127 9.11 6.98 12.14
N THR A 128 9.12 6.24 11.03
CA THR A 128 8.88 6.79 9.70
C THR A 128 7.52 7.48 9.62
N HIS A 129 6.45 6.91 10.19
CA HIS A 129 5.13 7.55 10.20
C HIS A 129 5.12 8.83 11.03
N SER A 130 5.78 8.84 12.19
CA SER A 130 5.94 10.04 13.01
C SER A 130 6.71 11.14 12.31
N PHE A 131 7.66 10.80 11.44
CA PHE A 131 8.35 11.78 10.59
C PHE A 131 7.40 12.42 9.56
N ILE A 132 6.46 11.66 9.00
CA ILE A 132 5.42 12.22 8.11
C ILE A 132 4.58 13.26 8.88
N ARG A 133 4.16 12.93 10.11
CA ARG A 133 3.46 13.88 10.99
C ARG A 133 4.33 15.10 11.29
N LEU A 134 5.61 14.91 11.59
CA LEU A 134 6.53 16.00 11.88
C LEU A 134 6.68 16.98 10.70
N LEU A 135 6.73 16.48 9.47
CA LEU A 135 6.70 17.32 8.27
C LEU A 135 5.40 18.13 8.17
N ALA A 136 4.26 17.56 8.59
CA ALA A 136 2.99 18.27 8.65
C ALA A 136 2.99 19.36 9.73
N GLU A 137 3.46 19.07 10.95
CA GLU A 137 3.57 20.05 12.04
C GLU A 137 4.50 21.22 11.68
N LYS A 138 5.51 20.97 10.85
CA LYS A 138 6.41 22.01 10.32
C LYS A 138 5.90 22.70 9.06
N SER A 139 4.66 22.43 8.64
CA SER A 139 4.03 23.00 7.43
C SER A 139 4.81 22.74 6.14
N LEU A 140 5.57 21.63 6.09
CA LEU A 140 6.34 21.21 4.91
C LEU A 140 5.62 20.11 4.11
N LEU A 141 4.75 19.33 4.75
CA LEU A 141 4.03 18.25 4.08
C LEU A 141 2.95 18.83 3.15
N HIS A 142 3.14 18.64 1.85
CA HIS A 142 2.13 18.93 0.84
C HIS A 142 1.15 17.77 0.71
N THR A 143 1.65 16.57 0.45
CA THR A 143 0.84 15.35 0.25
C THR A 143 1.63 14.10 0.59
N CYS A 144 1.00 13.14 1.25
CA CYS A 144 1.49 11.79 1.48
C CYS A 144 0.68 10.81 0.64
N PHE A 145 1.29 10.27 -0.42
CA PHE A 145 0.73 9.16 -1.18
C PHE A 145 1.14 7.85 -0.53
N THR A 146 0.19 7.01 -0.15
CA THR A 146 0.46 5.70 0.44
C THR A 146 -0.13 4.56 -0.38
N GLN A 147 0.65 3.49 -0.53
CA GLN A 147 0.18 2.19 -1.05
C GLN A 147 -0.39 1.30 0.06
N ASN A 148 -0.18 1.67 1.32
CA ASN A 148 -0.55 0.86 2.46
C ASN A 148 -2.04 1.00 2.75
N ILE A 149 -2.61 -0.06 3.32
CA ILE A 149 -4.02 -0.16 3.71
C ILE A 149 -4.19 -0.19 5.23
N ASP A 150 -3.08 -0.10 5.97
CA ASP A 150 -2.98 -0.32 7.42
C ASP A 150 -3.41 0.90 8.27
N THR A 151 -3.62 2.06 7.64
CA THR A 151 -4.03 3.32 8.26
C THR A 151 -3.04 3.92 9.26
N LEU A 152 -1.78 3.46 9.27
CA LEU A 152 -0.78 3.91 10.25
C LEU A 152 -0.42 5.40 10.09
N GLU A 153 -0.57 5.99 8.90
CA GLU A 153 -0.37 7.42 8.68
C GLU A 153 -1.38 8.25 9.47
N ARG A 154 -2.68 7.89 9.40
CA ARG A 154 -3.73 8.57 10.18
C ARG A 154 -3.51 8.40 11.66
N ARG A 155 -3.17 7.18 12.09
CA ARG A 155 -2.93 6.86 13.51
C ARG A 155 -1.66 7.51 14.07
N ALA A 156 -0.68 7.83 13.23
CA ALA A 156 0.44 8.66 13.64
C ALA A 156 0.04 10.11 13.89
N GLY A 157 -1.13 10.55 13.39
CA GLY A 157 -1.65 11.91 13.48
C GLY A 157 -1.36 12.77 12.25
N VAL A 158 -1.11 12.15 11.09
CA VAL A 158 -1.00 12.90 9.83
C VAL A 158 -2.39 13.43 9.43
N PRO A 159 -2.54 14.71 9.05
CA PRO A 159 -3.85 15.26 8.68
C PRO A 159 -4.50 14.54 7.47
N ASP A 160 -5.80 14.26 7.56
CA ASP A 160 -6.55 13.49 6.56
C ASP A 160 -6.58 14.13 5.16
N ASP A 161 -6.51 15.46 5.09
CA ASP A 161 -6.44 16.21 3.83
C ASP A 161 -5.10 16.03 3.13
N LYS A 162 -4.05 15.65 3.86
CA LYS A 162 -2.71 15.38 3.34
C LYS A 162 -2.50 13.95 2.88
N ILE A 163 -3.36 13.01 3.28
CA ILE A 163 -3.21 11.59 2.98
C ILE A 163 -3.99 11.21 1.72
N ILE A 164 -3.31 10.54 0.80
CA ILE A 164 -3.88 9.93 -0.41
C ILE A 164 -3.59 8.42 -0.36
N GLU A 165 -4.60 7.66 0.06
CA GLU A 165 -4.59 6.19 0.10
C GLU A 165 -4.84 5.65 -1.31
N ALA A 166 -3.76 5.35 -2.05
CA ALA A 166 -3.87 4.91 -3.45
C ALA A 166 -4.57 3.55 -3.58
N HIS A 167 -4.38 2.67 -2.61
CA HIS A 167 -5.05 1.38 -2.54
C HIS A 167 -6.20 1.38 -1.52
N GLY A 168 -6.69 2.56 -1.14
CA GLY A 168 -7.78 2.70 -0.19
C GLY A 168 -7.42 2.22 1.22
N SER A 169 -8.42 1.97 2.05
CA SER A 169 -8.22 1.62 3.47
C SER A 169 -9.46 0.97 4.09
N PHE A 170 -9.31 0.48 5.32
CA PHE A 170 -10.41 0.02 6.17
C PHE A 170 -11.26 1.15 6.77
N ALA A 171 -11.02 2.41 6.40
CA ALA A 171 -11.74 3.56 6.97
C ALA A 171 -13.18 3.71 6.45
N GLY A 172 -13.54 3.00 5.37
CA GLY A 172 -14.90 3.01 4.80
C GLY A 172 -15.21 1.67 4.14
N GLN A 173 -16.46 1.45 3.74
CA GLN A 173 -16.96 0.20 3.18
C GLN A 173 -18.10 0.44 2.20
N ARG A 174 -18.10 -0.29 1.08
CA ARG A 174 -19.12 -0.16 0.02
C ARG A 174 -19.44 -1.50 -0.62
N CYS A 175 -20.65 -1.58 -1.19
CA CYS A 175 -21.02 -2.66 -2.08
C CYS A 175 -20.15 -2.66 -3.34
N ILE A 176 -19.68 -3.83 -3.77
CA ILE A 176 -18.83 -3.95 -4.97
C ILE A 176 -19.59 -3.65 -6.28
N ASP A 177 -20.93 -3.78 -6.27
CA ASP A 177 -21.80 -3.59 -7.43
C ASP A 177 -22.39 -2.19 -7.49
N CYS A 178 -23.24 -1.82 -6.52
CA CYS A 178 -23.93 -0.53 -6.54
C CYS A 178 -23.15 0.62 -5.90
N LYS A 179 -21.94 0.36 -5.36
CA LYS A 179 -21.04 1.32 -4.70
C LYS A 179 -21.64 2.06 -3.50
N LYS A 180 -22.82 1.65 -3.02
CA LYS A 180 -23.48 2.28 -1.88
C LYS A 180 -22.67 2.04 -0.59
N PRO A 181 -22.47 3.07 0.26
CA PRO A 181 -21.84 2.91 1.57
C PRO A 181 -22.56 1.89 2.43
N PHE A 182 -21.77 1.16 3.21
CA PHE A 182 -22.23 0.23 4.23
C PHE A 182 -21.82 0.76 5.61
N ASP A 183 -22.64 0.48 6.62
CA ASP A 183 -22.42 0.99 7.97
C ASP A 183 -21.14 0.43 8.61
N ASP A 184 -20.37 1.30 9.25
CA ASP A 184 -19.05 0.97 9.82
C ASP A 184 -19.15 -0.06 10.94
N GLN A 185 -20.13 0.10 11.84
CA GLN A 185 -20.31 -0.81 12.97
C GLN A 185 -20.78 -2.18 12.47
N LYS A 186 -21.74 -2.21 11.53
CA LYS A 186 -22.14 -3.47 10.89
C LYS A 186 -20.97 -4.15 10.20
N MET A 187 -20.12 -3.42 9.48
CA MET A 187 -18.97 -4.05 8.79
C MET A 187 -17.98 -4.62 9.80
N LYS A 188 -17.72 -3.89 10.88
CA LYS A 188 -16.91 -4.39 11.98
C LYS A 188 -17.49 -5.67 12.55
N ASP A 189 -18.77 -5.70 12.89
CA ASP A 189 -19.43 -6.90 13.42
C ASP A 189 -19.32 -8.06 12.44
N HIS A 190 -19.58 -7.83 11.15
CA HIS A 190 -19.41 -8.83 10.10
C HIS A 190 -17.96 -9.37 10.01
N ILE A 191 -16.94 -8.52 10.08
CA ILE A 191 -15.55 -8.96 10.01
C ILE A 191 -15.16 -9.75 11.27
N PHE A 192 -15.55 -9.30 12.46
CA PHE A 192 -15.20 -9.94 13.74
C PHE A 192 -15.99 -11.24 13.98
N GLU A 193 -17.25 -11.30 13.57
CA GLU A 193 -18.07 -12.51 13.55
C GLU A 193 -17.75 -13.43 12.37
N LYS A 194 -16.84 -12.99 11.48
CA LYS A 194 -16.44 -13.68 10.24
C LYS A 194 -17.61 -13.99 9.31
N LYS A 195 -18.62 -13.12 9.28
CA LYS A 195 -19.82 -13.23 8.44
C LYS A 195 -19.67 -12.37 7.18
N ILE A 196 -20.00 -12.93 6.03
CA ILE A 196 -19.96 -12.19 4.76
C ILE A 196 -21.01 -11.08 4.77
N ALA A 197 -20.61 -9.84 4.49
CA ALA A 197 -21.53 -8.71 4.39
C ALA A 197 -22.15 -8.63 2.99
N LYS A 198 -23.47 -8.41 2.96
CA LYS A 198 -24.25 -8.22 1.73
C LYS A 198 -24.95 -6.87 1.75
N CYS A 199 -25.09 -6.29 0.56
CA CYS A 199 -25.72 -5.00 0.39
C CYS A 199 -27.24 -5.12 0.58
N GLU A 200 -27.80 -4.30 1.45
CA GLU A 200 -29.24 -4.23 1.72
C GLU A 200 -30.06 -3.77 0.48
N HIS A 201 -29.42 -3.19 -0.53
CA HIS A 201 -30.09 -2.64 -1.72
C HIS A 201 -30.09 -3.57 -2.93
N CYS A 202 -28.98 -4.27 -3.20
CA CYS A 202 -28.84 -5.09 -4.40
C CYS A 202 -28.41 -6.53 -4.13
N GLY A 203 -28.21 -6.91 -2.86
CA GLY A 203 -27.76 -8.26 -2.47
C GLY A 203 -26.30 -8.58 -2.78
N GLY A 204 -25.59 -7.70 -3.50
CA GLY A 204 -24.17 -7.87 -3.83
C GLY A 204 -23.26 -7.82 -2.61
N TYR A 205 -22.06 -8.42 -2.71
CA TYR A 205 -21.11 -8.42 -1.62
C TYR A 205 -20.62 -7.01 -1.27
N VAL A 206 -20.30 -6.81 0.00
CA VAL A 206 -19.70 -5.58 0.52
C VAL A 206 -18.27 -5.88 0.89
N LYS A 207 -17.38 -4.90 0.79
CA LYS A 207 -16.03 -4.97 1.35
C LYS A 207 -15.61 -3.60 1.88
N PRO A 208 -14.59 -3.53 2.75
CA PRO A 208 -13.89 -2.29 3.03
C PRO A 208 -13.41 -1.62 1.74
N ASP A 209 -13.25 -0.31 1.76
CA ASP A 209 -12.82 0.55 0.65
C ASP A 209 -11.32 0.37 0.33
N ILE A 210 -10.84 -0.86 0.35
CA ILE A 210 -9.52 -1.31 -0.12
C ILE A 210 -9.64 -1.62 -1.60
N VAL A 211 -8.72 -1.11 -2.41
CA VAL A 211 -8.69 -1.35 -3.85
C VAL A 211 -8.13 -2.74 -4.11
N PHE A 212 -8.95 -3.61 -4.69
CA PHE A 212 -8.52 -4.93 -5.12
C PHE A 212 -7.87 -4.86 -6.51
N PHE A 213 -7.04 -5.85 -6.84
CA PHE A 213 -6.56 -6.02 -8.21
C PHE A 213 -7.75 -6.17 -9.17
N GLY A 214 -7.72 -5.38 -10.24
CA GLY A 214 -8.82 -5.28 -11.21
C GLY A 214 -9.85 -4.19 -10.90
N GLU A 215 -9.72 -3.44 -9.79
CA GLU A 215 -10.52 -2.25 -9.52
C GLU A 215 -9.79 -0.95 -9.91
N ASP A 216 -10.58 0.09 -10.19
CA ASP A 216 -10.09 1.43 -10.38
C ASP A 216 -9.53 2.02 -9.07
N LEU A 217 -8.49 2.84 -9.18
CA LEU A 217 -7.98 3.60 -8.04
C LEU A 217 -8.97 4.71 -7.64
N PRO A 218 -8.94 5.18 -6.37
CA PRO A 218 -9.88 6.18 -5.91
C PRO A 218 -9.75 7.48 -6.70
N GLU A 219 -10.87 8.15 -6.97
CA GLU A 219 -10.86 9.46 -7.65
C GLU A 219 -9.95 10.47 -6.96
N LYS A 220 -9.90 10.46 -5.62
CA LYS A 220 -9.00 11.31 -4.81
C LYS A 220 -7.53 11.12 -5.24
N PHE A 221 -7.12 9.88 -5.53
CA PHE A 221 -5.78 9.58 -6.04
C PHE A 221 -5.56 10.25 -7.41
N ILE A 222 -6.47 10.03 -8.37
CA ILE A 222 -6.35 10.59 -9.72
C ILE A 222 -6.32 12.13 -9.70
N HIS A 223 -7.23 12.75 -8.96
CA HIS A 223 -7.31 14.21 -8.83
C HIS A 223 -6.12 14.84 -8.10
N SER A 224 -5.38 14.07 -7.31
CA SER A 224 -4.18 14.56 -6.61
C SER A 224 -2.90 14.47 -7.45
N ILE A 225 -2.89 13.73 -8.57
CA ILE A 225 -1.72 13.59 -9.44
C ILE A 225 -1.14 14.94 -9.90
N PRO A 226 -1.95 15.93 -10.33
CA PRO A 226 -1.43 17.24 -10.74
C PRO A 226 -0.61 17.96 -9.66
N ASN A 227 -0.87 17.69 -8.37
CA ASN A 227 -0.14 18.28 -7.25
C ASN A 227 1.35 17.93 -7.25
N LEU A 228 1.76 16.84 -7.92
CA LEU A 228 3.17 16.48 -8.04
C LEU A 228 4.01 17.54 -8.77
N ARG A 229 3.38 18.37 -9.61
CA ARG A 229 4.07 19.45 -10.33
C ARG A 229 4.52 20.61 -9.43
N SER A 230 3.92 20.76 -8.24
CA SER A 230 4.31 21.79 -7.26
C SER A 230 5.28 21.27 -6.20
N ALA A 231 5.79 20.04 -6.33
CA ALA A 231 6.73 19.47 -5.38
C ALA A 231 8.08 20.20 -5.44
N ASP A 232 8.58 20.64 -4.29
CA ASP A 232 9.95 21.15 -4.15
C ASP A 232 10.92 20.02 -3.80
N LEU A 233 10.39 18.92 -3.24
CA LEU A 233 11.11 17.71 -2.87
C LEU A 233 10.15 16.51 -2.91
N LEU A 234 10.58 15.44 -3.57
CA LEU A 234 9.90 14.13 -3.49
C LEU A 234 10.72 13.19 -2.61
N ILE A 235 10.10 12.61 -1.57
CA ILE A 235 10.73 11.54 -0.78
C ILE A 235 9.95 10.24 -0.98
N ILE A 236 10.65 9.20 -1.41
CA ILE A 236 10.11 7.88 -1.72
C ILE A 236 10.63 6.91 -0.65
N MET A 237 9.75 6.29 0.13
CA MET A 237 10.13 5.47 1.28
C MET A 237 9.52 4.09 1.21
N GLY A 238 10.37 3.06 1.35
CA GLY A 238 9.93 1.68 1.59
C GLY A 238 9.05 1.07 0.50
N THR A 239 9.18 1.45 -0.76
CA THR A 239 8.40 0.89 -1.89
C THR A 239 9.30 0.32 -2.98
N SER A 240 8.85 -0.71 -3.69
CA SER A 240 9.54 -1.29 -4.85
C SER A 240 9.36 -0.49 -6.14
N LEU A 241 8.39 0.44 -6.18
CA LEU A 241 7.95 1.12 -7.40
C LEU A 241 7.59 0.16 -8.56
N THR A 242 7.00 -1.00 -8.25
CA THR A 242 6.58 -1.98 -9.28
C THR A 242 5.06 -1.99 -9.55
N VAL A 243 4.26 -1.38 -8.68
CA VAL A 243 2.79 -1.38 -8.78
C VAL A 243 2.33 -0.11 -9.50
N TYR A 244 1.74 -0.29 -10.68
CA TYR A 244 1.18 0.80 -11.48
C TYR A 244 -0.31 1.01 -11.15
N PRO A 245 -0.80 2.27 -11.25
CA PRO A 245 -0.12 3.48 -11.71
C PRO A 245 0.70 4.21 -10.62
N PHE A 246 0.73 3.73 -9.37
CA PHE A 246 1.42 4.41 -8.26
C PHE A 246 2.92 4.65 -8.53
N ALA A 247 3.63 3.65 -9.07
CA ALA A 247 5.04 3.77 -9.40
C ALA A 247 5.36 4.95 -10.33
N SER A 248 4.44 5.28 -11.24
CA SER A 248 4.62 6.37 -12.20
C SER A 248 4.62 7.76 -11.56
N LEU A 249 4.12 7.92 -10.33
CA LEU A 249 4.13 9.22 -9.63
C LEU A 249 5.55 9.76 -9.45
N ALA A 250 6.53 8.89 -9.27
CA ALA A 250 7.94 9.26 -9.13
C ALA A 250 8.52 9.97 -10.36
N GLN A 251 7.86 9.84 -11.52
CA GLN A 251 8.26 10.47 -12.79
C GLN A 251 7.48 11.76 -13.09
N ARG A 252 6.43 12.06 -12.31
CA ARG A 252 5.53 13.20 -12.57
C ARG A 252 5.96 14.51 -11.91
N VAL A 253 6.91 14.45 -10.98
CA VAL A 253 7.56 15.64 -10.45
C VAL A 253 8.47 16.27 -11.50
N ASP A 254 8.65 17.59 -11.41
CA ASP A 254 9.51 18.34 -12.35
C ASP A 254 10.95 17.79 -12.37
N ASP A 255 11.65 17.93 -13.50
CA ASP A 255 13.03 17.44 -13.64
C ASP A 255 14.02 18.15 -12.71
N SER A 256 13.70 19.39 -12.32
CA SER A 256 14.46 20.15 -11.31
C SER A 256 14.13 19.78 -9.87
N CYS A 257 13.03 19.07 -9.63
CA CYS A 257 12.64 18.62 -8.30
C CYS A 257 13.56 17.48 -7.83
N PRO A 258 14.31 17.64 -6.73
CA PRO A 258 15.11 16.55 -6.18
C PRO A 258 14.21 15.38 -5.74
N ARG A 259 14.68 14.15 -6.00
CA ARG A 259 14.01 12.93 -5.54
C ARG A 259 14.92 12.18 -4.56
N VAL A 260 14.41 11.85 -3.38
CA VAL A 260 15.15 11.14 -2.34
C VAL A 260 14.51 9.79 -2.12
N LEU A 261 15.24 8.71 -2.40
CA LEU A 261 14.85 7.35 -2.08
C LEU A 261 15.41 6.97 -0.71
N ILE A 262 14.55 6.56 0.21
CA ILE A 262 14.91 5.91 1.47
C ILE A 262 14.40 4.47 1.40
N ASN A 263 15.29 3.52 1.15
CA ASN A 263 14.89 2.14 0.92
C ASN A 263 16.05 1.18 1.12
N LEU A 264 15.79 -0.12 1.19
CA LEU A 264 16.88 -1.11 1.28
C LEU A 264 17.67 -1.25 -0.02
N ASP A 265 16.96 -1.31 -1.14
CA ASP A 265 17.53 -1.52 -2.47
C ASP A 265 17.18 -0.33 -3.38
N HIS A 266 17.95 -0.17 -4.46
CA HIS A 266 17.59 0.73 -5.55
C HIS A 266 16.30 0.26 -6.24
N VAL A 267 15.43 1.22 -6.59
CA VAL A 267 14.13 0.96 -7.22
C VAL A 267 13.80 2.01 -8.27
N GLY A 268 12.98 1.62 -9.25
CA GLY A 268 12.61 2.48 -10.36
C GLY A 268 13.83 3.04 -11.10
N ASP A 269 13.71 4.28 -11.55
CA ASP A 269 14.80 5.04 -12.19
C ASP A 269 15.53 5.95 -11.19
N ILE A 270 15.32 5.80 -9.87
CA ILE A 270 15.86 6.74 -8.89
C ILE A 270 17.38 6.61 -8.80
N GLY A 271 18.07 7.72 -9.03
CA GLY A 271 19.52 7.82 -9.21
C GLY A 271 19.91 8.20 -10.64
N SER A 272 18.95 8.20 -11.57
CA SER A 272 19.14 8.56 -12.98
C SER A 272 19.07 10.06 -13.25
N ARG A 273 18.56 10.90 -12.33
CA ARG A 273 18.59 12.37 -12.42
C ARG A 273 19.77 12.95 -11.64
N ARG A 274 20.09 14.23 -11.88
CA ARG A 274 21.24 14.90 -11.26
C ARG A 274 21.06 15.07 -9.75
N ASP A 275 19.85 15.39 -9.32
CA ASP A 275 19.50 15.66 -7.93
C ASP A 275 18.81 14.49 -7.23
N ASP A 276 18.84 13.30 -7.86
CA ASP A 276 18.39 12.08 -7.20
C ASP A 276 19.38 11.67 -6.10
N VAL A 277 18.85 11.32 -4.94
CA VAL A 277 19.60 10.79 -3.80
C VAL A 277 19.02 9.43 -3.43
N ALA A 278 19.88 8.41 -3.32
CA ALA A 278 19.51 7.11 -2.78
C ALA A 278 20.18 6.94 -1.42
N LEU A 279 19.38 6.85 -0.37
CA LEU A 279 19.78 6.64 1.01
C LEU A 279 19.43 5.21 1.40
N LEU A 280 20.37 4.29 1.20
CA LEU A 280 20.11 2.87 1.37
C LEU A 280 20.22 2.44 2.84
N GLY A 281 19.13 1.89 3.38
CA GLY A 281 19.01 1.46 4.77
C GLY A 281 17.57 1.22 5.18
N LYS A 282 17.36 0.84 6.45
CA LYS A 282 16.00 0.75 7.01
C LYS A 282 15.41 2.15 7.08
N CYS A 283 14.11 2.28 6.75
CA CYS A 283 13.45 3.58 6.72
C CYS A 283 13.60 4.32 8.07
N ASP A 284 13.31 3.64 9.19
CA ASP A 284 13.39 4.26 10.52
C ASP A 284 14.80 4.73 10.88
N ASP A 285 15.84 4.00 10.48
CA ASP A 285 17.23 4.35 10.78
C ASP A 285 17.67 5.58 9.96
N VAL A 286 17.37 5.59 8.66
CA VAL A 286 17.69 6.71 7.78
C VAL A 286 16.88 7.96 8.14
N VAL A 287 15.62 7.81 8.54
CA VAL A 287 14.77 8.90 9.03
C VAL A 287 15.34 9.50 10.32
N LYS A 288 15.84 8.68 11.25
CA LYS A 288 16.55 9.18 12.45
C LYS A 288 17.79 9.97 12.08
N ASP A 289 18.63 9.43 11.20
CA ASP A 289 19.84 10.11 10.73
C ASP A 289 19.50 11.45 10.07
N LEU A 290 18.45 11.49 9.25
CA LEU A 290 17.95 12.73 8.63
C LEU A 290 17.42 13.72 9.67
N CYS A 291 16.61 13.28 10.63
CA CYS A 291 16.11 14.13 11.70
C CYS A 291 17.22 14.65 12.61
N LYS A 292 18.28 13.88 12.82
CA LYS A 292 19.47 14.34 13.55
C LYS A 292 20.17 15.49 12.82
N GLU A 293 20.40 15.38 11.52
CA GLU A 293 20.95 16.49 10.70
C GLU A 293 19.98 17.70 10.64
N LEU A 294 18.68 17.44 10.70
CA LEU A 294 17.66 18.47 10.81
C LEU A 294 17.58 19.11 12.20
N GLY A 295 18.12 18.48 13.24
CA GLY A 295 17.96 18.90 14.63
C GLY A 295 16.54 18.70 15.15
N TRP A 296 15.82 17.70 14.64
CA TRP A 296 14.43 17.37 14.98
C TRP A 296 14.30 16.02 15.71
N GLU A 297 15.40 15.46 16.22
CA GLU A 297 15.41 14.13 16.86
C GLU A 297 14.47 14.05 18.07
N ASP A 298 14.54 15.03 18.98
CA ASP A 298 13.67 15.08 20.16
C ASP A 298 12.19 15.23 19.80
N GLU A 299 11.88 16.05 18.78
CA GLU A 299 10.52 16.23 18.29
C GLU A 299 10.00 14.92 17.66
N LEU A 300 10.81 14.25 16.85
CA LEU A 300 10.46 12.96 16.23
C LEU A 300 10.14 11.90 17.29
N ILE A 301 11.00 11.77 18.31
CA ILE A 301 10.82 10.77 19.37
C ILE A 301 9.61 11.13 20.23
N ARG A 302 9.37 12.41 20.55
CA ARG A 302 8.16 12.86 21.24
C ARG A 302 6.90 12.44 20.48
N LEU A 303 6.81 12.77 19.19
CA LEU A 303 5.66 12.43 18.36
C LEU A 303 5.45 10.92 18.24
N TRP A 304 6.53 10.16 18.15
CA TRP A 304 6.43 8.70 18.15
C TRP A 304 5.94 8.15 19.49
N ASN A 305 6.40 8.68 20.62
CA ASN A 305 5.93 8.29 21.95
C ASN A 305 4.42 8.58 22.14
N GLU A 306 3.91 9.69 21.60
CA GLU A 306 2.47 10.00 21.62
C GLU A 306 1.61 8.93 20.90
N THR A 307 2.20 8.11 20.02
CA THR A 307 1.46 7.02 19.35
C THR A 307 1.30 5.76 20.20
N ASP A 308 1.89 5.66 21.39
CA ASP A 308 1.76 4.48 22.26
C ASP A 308 0.30 4.19 22.64
N GLU A 309 -0.50 5.23 22.84
CA GLU A 309 -1.93 5.12 23.19
C GLU A 309 -2.80 4.71 21.98
N SER A 310 -2.25 4.70 20.77
CA SER A 310 -3.01 4.38 19.55
C SER A 310 -3.27 2.88 19.36
N VAL A 311 -2.67 2.00 20.17
CA VAL A 311 -2.82 0.54 20.07
C VAL A 311 -3.99 0.08 20.94
N ILE A 312 -4.97 -0.59 20.34
CA ILE A 312 -6.10 -1.18 21.07
C ILE A 312 -5.62 -2.49 21.69
N SER A 313 -5.55 -2.57 23.02
CA SER A 313 -5.32 -3.84 23.71
C SER A 313 -6.58 -4.72 23.63
N GLU A 314 -6.48 -5.92 23.06
CA GLU A 314 -7.56 -6.90 23.18
C GLU A 314 -7.79 -7.25 24.67
N PRO A 315 -9.04 -7.42 25.14
CA PRO A 315 -9.29 -7.93 26.48
C PRO A 315 -8.63 -9.30 26.64
N GLN A 316 -7.73 -9.45 27.61
CA GLN A 316 -7.18 -10.76 27.92
C GLN A 316 -8.29 -11.65 28.49
N ASP A 317 -8.56 -12.75 27.81
CA ASP A 317 -9.42 -13.82 28.30
C ASP A 317 -8.71 -14.47 29.51
N THR A 318 -9.00 -13.97 30.72
CA THR A 318 -8.45 -14.51 31.96
C THR A 318 -9.17 -15.82 32.29
N SER A 319 -8.80 -16.90 31.60
CA SER A 319 -9.13 -18.26 32.01
C SER A 319 -7.93 -19.18 31.86
N GLU A 320 -6.89 -18.96 32.68
CA GLU A 320 -5.98 -20.04 33.06
C GLU A 320 -6.54 -20.72 34.32
N PRO A 321 -6.80 -22.04 34.30
CA PRO A 321 -7.00 -22.80 35.53
C PRO A 321 -5.67 -22.90 36.27
N GLY A 322 -5.64 -22.45 37.52
CA GLY A 322 -4.46 -22.49 38.38
C GLY A 322 -3.92 -23.91 38.66
N PRO A 323 -2.67 -24.01 39.16
CA PRO A 323 -1.96 -25.27 39.25
C PRO A 323 -2.40 -26.07 40.48
N ALA A 324 -3.07 -27.20 40.26
CA ALA A 324 -3.26 -28.22 41.29
C ALA A 324 -3.16 -29.65 40.70
N GLU A 325 -2.17 -30.36 41.23
CA GLU A 325 -2.12 -31.82 41.44
C GLU A 325 -2.19 -32.77 40.23
N ALA A 326 -1.04 -33.34 39.87
CA ALA A 326 -0.98 -34.76 39.48
C ALA A 326 0.45 -35.31 39.65
N ALA A 327 0.66 -36.07 40.73
CA ALA A 327 1.74 -37.03 40.84
C ALA A 327 1.20 -38.45 40.58
N LYS A 328 2.03 -39.27 39.93
CA LYS A 328 1.98 -40.74 39.74
C LYS A 328 1.12 -41.26 38.57
N SER A 329 1.78 -41.75 37.52
CA SER A 329 2.24 -43.15 37.42
C SER A 329 2.71 -43.45 35.99
N ALA A 330 3.83 -44.15 35.86
CA ALA A 330 4.37 -44.63 34.58
C ALA A 330 3.66 -45.92 34.13
N SER A 331 3.38 -46.05 32.83
CA SER A 331 3.43 -47.32 32.10
C SER A 331 3.35 -47.10 30.59
N SER A 332 4.26 -47.76 29.89
CA SER A 332 4.46 -47.87 28.44
C SER A 332 3.22 -48.27 27.63
N THR A 333 3.07 -47.71 26.43
CA THR A 333 3.08 -48.46 25.15
C THR A 333 2.99 -47.52 23.95
N SER A 334 3.77 -47.84 22.93
CA SER A 334 3.88 -47.22 21.61
C SER A 334 2.60 -47.35 20.78
N ASN A 335 2.16 -46.29 20.09
CA ASN A 335 2.08 -46.24 18.63
C ASN A 335 1.44 -44.95 18.09
N THR A 336 1.96 -44.55 16.93
CA THR A 336 1.45 -43.58 15.94
C THR A 336 1.26 -42.14 16.42
N GLU A 337 2.29 -41.33 16.22
CA GLU A 337 2.18 -39.86 16.20
C GLU A 337 1.39 -39.43 14.96
N GLU A 338 0.07 -39.29 15.10
CA GLU A 338 -0.66 -38.30 14.32
C GLU A 338 -0.18 -36.92 14.78
N VAL A 339 0.41 -36.16 13.85
CA VAL A 339 0.79 -34.76 14.07
C VAL A 339 -0.49 -33.97 14.37
N LYS A 340 -0.77 -33.73 15.66
CA LYS A 340 -1.89 -32.88 16.09
C LYS A 340 -1.66 -31.46 15.56
N LYS A 341 -2.47 -31.05 14.58
CA LYS A 341 -2.55 -29.65 14.15
C LYS A 341 -2.87 -28.77 15.39
N PRO A 342 -2.14 -27.67 15.65
CA PRO A 342 -2.47 -26.72 16.72
C PRO A 342 -3.96 -26.33 16.73
N ASP A 343 -4.56 -26.16 17.92
CA ASP A 343 -6.01 -25.95 18.08
C ASP A 343 -6.57 -24.76 17.28
N ALA A 344 -5.80 -23.66 17.15
CA ALA A 344 -6.13 -22.51 16.33
C ALA A 344 -6.26 -22.85 14.82
N LEU A 345 -5.49 -23.83 14.34
CA LEU A 345 -5.57 -24.28 12.95
C LEU A 345 -6.91 -24.98 12.69
N ARG A 346 -7.32 -25.89 13.57
CA ARG A 346 -8.58 -26.64 13.40
C ARG A 346 -9.80 -25.72 13.36
N GLU A 347 -9.74 -24.61 14.10
CA GLU A 347 -10.81 -23.63 14.17
C GLU A 347 -10.99 -22.85 12.86
N ILE A 348 -9.89 -22.41 12.23
CA ILE A 348 -9.94 -21.71 10.93
C ILE A 348 -10.43 -22.62 9.80
N GLU A 349 -10.01 -23.89 9.78
CA GLU A 349 -10.50 -24.87 8.79
C GLU A 349 -12.01 -25.11 8.90
N LYS A 350 -12.53 -25.20 10.12
CA LYS A 350 -13.97 -25.31 10.36
C LYS A 350 -14.73 -24.05 9.94
N GLN A 351 -14.15 -22.88 10.17
CA GLN A 351 -14.75 -21.59 9.80
C GLN A 351 -14.82 -21.41 8.29
N PHE A 352 -13.74 -21.75 7.59
CA PHE A 352 -13.69 -21.73 6.14
C PHE A 352 -14.78 -22.64 5.56
N ALA A 353 -14.85 -23.89 6.01
CA ALA A 353 -15.88 -24.83 5.58
C ALA A 353 -17.30 -24.36 5.91
N ARG A 354 -17.51 -23.71 7.07
CA ARG A 354 -18.81 -23.16 7.45
C ARG A 354 -19.25 -22.05 6.48
N LEU A 355 -18.37 -21.11 6.18
CA LEU A 355 -18.69 -19.98 5.30
C LEU A 355 -18.87 -20.43 3.85
N GLU A 356 -18.12 -21.42 3.39
CA GLU A 356 -18.37 -22.04 2.08
C GLU A 356 -19.77 -22.66 2.01
N LEU A 357 -20.18 -23.42 3.03
CA LEU A 357 -21.53 -23.99 3.09
C LEU A 357 -22.63 -22.92 3.14
N GLU A 358 -22.40 -21.80 3.85
CA GLU A 358 -23.33 -20.67 3.89
C GLU A 358 -23.46 -19.98 2.53
N VAL A 359 -22.37 -19.84 1.76
CA VAL A 359 -22.40 -19.30 0.40
C VAL A 359 -23.10 -20.26 -0.57
N GLU A 360 -22.79 -21.56 -0.51
CA GLU A 360 -23.40 -22.60 -1.36
C GLU A 360 -24.90 -22.75 -1.10
N ALA A 361 -25.35 -22.63 0.16
CA ALA A 361 -26.76 -22.74 0.52
C ALA A 361 -27.62 -21.56 0.02
N GLU A 362 -27.00 -20.43 -0.30
CA GLU A 362 -27.66 -19.22 -0.80
C GLU A 362 -27.63 -19.09 -2.34
N GLU A 363 -26.87 -19.92 -3.06
CA GLU A 363 -26.95 -19.97 -4.52
C GLU A 363 -28.25 -20.67 -4.97
N PRO A 364 -29.10 -20.02 -5.81
CA PRO A 364 -30.28 -20.67 -6.33
C PRO A 364 -29.84 -21.80 -7.27
N THR A 365 -30.22 -23.04 -6.91
CA THR A 365 -30.08 -24.25 -7.75
C THR A 365 -30.88 -24.09 -9.04
N SER A 366 -30.31 -23.37 -10.01
CA SER A 366 -30.81 -23.29 -11.37
C SER A 366 -30.17 -24.41 -12.18
N THR A 367 -30.81 -25.59 -12.15
CA THR A 367 -30.59 -26.61 -13.18
C THR A 367 -31.51 -26.30 -14.36
N PRO A 368 -30.99 -26.09 -15.58
CA PRO A 368 -31.81 -26.25 -16.77
C PRO A 368 -31.85 -27.75 -17.11
N ASP A 369 -33.04 -28.32 -16.93
CA ASP A 369 -33.45 -29.60 -17.48
C ASP A 369 -33.38 -29.53 -19.02
N LEU A 370 -32.49 -30.32 -19.60
CA LEU A 370 -32.49 -30.63 -21.03
C LEU A 370 -32.32 -32.13 -21.20
N THR A 371 -33.44 -32.82 -21.07
CA THR A 371 -33.69 -34.09 -21.74
C THR A 371 -33.58 -33.90 -23.26
N THR A 372 -32.56 -34.50 -23.88
CA THR A 372 -32.65 -34.89 -25.30
C THR A 372 -31.80 -36.13 -25.56
N GLN A 373 -32.51 -37.18 -25.95
CA GLN A 373 -31.97 -38.44 -26.43
C GLN A 373 -31.20 -38.22 -27.73
N GLY A 374 -29.99 -38.76 -27.83
CA GLY A 374 -29.18 -38.69 -29.06
C GLY A 374 -28.01 -39.66 -29.04
N LYS A 375 -28.26 -40.85 -29.58
CA LYS A 375 -27.35 -41.91 -30.08
C LYS A 375 -25.86 -41.86 -29.67
N LYS A 376 -25.48 -42.95 -28.99
CA LYS A 376 -24.11 -43.42 -28.75
C LYS A 376 -23.55 -44.04 -30.04
N GLU A 377 -22.66 -43.34 -30.74
CA GLU A 377 -21.75 -43.95 -31.71
C GLU A 377 -20.34 -43.93 -31.16
N THR A 378 -19.79 -45.13 -30.99
CA THR A 378 -18.43 -45.43 -30.59
C THR A 378 -17.52 -45.41 -31.81
N VAL A 379 -16.46 -44.61 -31.81
CA VAL A 379 -15.30 -44.80 -32.70
C VAL A 379 -14.02 -44.68 -31.89
N ASN A 380 -13.17 -45.71 -32.03
CA ASN A 380 -11.89 -45.91 -31.37
C ASN A 380 -10.77 -45.03 -31.96
N PRO A 381 -9.66 -44.84 -31.22
CA PRO A 381 -8.58 -43.94 -31.57
C PRO A 381 -7.52 -44.62 -32.44
N SER A 382 -7.34 -44.12 -33.66
CA SER A 382 -6.11 -44.32 -34.42
C SER A 382 -6.08 -43.24 -35.50
N ASP A 383 -5.20 -42.26 -35.31
CA ASP A 383 -4.40 -41.61 -36.35
C ASP A 383 -3.71 -40.40 -35.75
N ALA A 384 -2.49 -40.62 -35.25
CA ALA A 384 -1.50 -39.56 -35.19
C ALA A 384 -0.85 -39.47 -36.57
N PRO A 385 -0.61 -38.24 -37.05
CA PRO A 385 0.71 -37.95 -37.57
C PRO A 385 1.32 -36.72 -36.92
N SER A 386 2.62 -36.86 -36.71
CA SER A 386 3.62 -35.85 -36.45
C SER A 386 3.59 -34.71 -37.47
N VAL A 387 4.15 -33.55 -37.10
CA VAL A 387 5.30 -32.89 -37.75
C VAL A 387 5.40 -31.40 -37.39
N SER A 388 6.66 -30.98 -37.20
CA SER A 388 7.28 -29.66 -37.36
C SER A 388 6.93 -28.50 -36.43
N THR A 389 7.94 -28.17 -35.61
CA THR A 389 8.37 -26.80 -35.32
C THR A 389 8.63 -26.01 -36.62
N PRO A 390 8.44 -24.68 -36.56
CA PRO A 390 9.45 -23.80 -37.14
C PRO A 390 9.93 -22.74 -36.14
N GLU A 391 11.24 -22.57 -36.19
CA GLU A 391 12.03 -21.45 -35.66
C GLU A 391 12.11 -20.34 -36.73
N LEU A 392 12.58 -19.15 -36.31
CA LEU A 392 12.98 -17.95 -37.10
C LEU A 392 11.84 -16.97 -37.45
N ALA A 393 12.00 -15.64 -37.40
CA ALA A 393 13.15 -14.77 -37.19
C ALA A 393 12.69 -13.38 -36.71
N ALA A 394 13.64 -12.64 -36.13
CA ALA A 394 13.58 -11.21 -35.87
C ALA A 394 13.58 -10.37 -37.15
N THR A 395 12.85 -9.25 -37.12
CA THR A 395 12.98 -7.97 -37.88
C THR A 395 11.67 -7.20 -37.62
N ASP A 396 11.55 -5.88 -37.52
CA ASP A 396 12.50 -4.78 -37.60
C ASP A 396 11.87 -3.57 -36.91
N THR A 397 12.75 -2.61 -36.60
CA THR A 397 12.50 -1.23 -36.20
C THR A 397 11.41 -0.50 -37.02
N LEU A 398 10.60 0.32 -36.34
CA LEU A 398 9.80 1.38 -36.97
C LEU A 398 10.17 2.73 -36.35
N GLU A 399 11.06 3.42 -37.06
CA GLU A 399 11.28 4.87 -36.94
C GLU A 399 10.04 5.61 -37.47
N ALA A 400 9.49 6.52 -36.68
CA ALA A 400 8.51 7.49 -37.15
C ALA A 400 9.27 8.68 -37.76
N THR A 401 9.24 8.75 -39.09
CA THR A 401 9.79 9.85 -39.88
C THR A 401 8.89 11.09 -39.78
N VAL A 402 9.54 12.21 -39.49
CA VAL A 402 9.03 13.57 -39.56
C VAL A 402 8.80 13.91 -41.04
N THR A 403 7.60 14.38 -41.38
CA THR A 403 7.36 15.08 -42.65
C THR A 403 7.08 16.55 -42.35
N GLU A 404 7.97 17.40 -42.86
CA GLU A 404 7.76 18.84 -43.00
C GLU A 404 6.75 19.07 -44.12
N ASP A 405 5.66 19.77 -43.82
CA ASP A 405 4.89 20.50 -44.82
C ASP A 405 4.74 21.95 -44.34
N THR A 406 5.40 22.84 -45.07
CA THR A 406 5.38 24.28 -44.86
C THR A 406 4.19 24.88 -45.61
N LYS A 407 3.29 25.55 -44.88
CA LYS A 407 2.46 26.61 -45.49
C LYS A 407 2.13 27.68 -44.46
N ALA A 408 2.50 28.91 -44.83
CA ALA A 408 2.45 30.13 -44.06
C ALA A 408 1.06 30.78 -44.00
N LEU A 409 0.94 31.72 -43.05
CA LEU A 409 -0.09 32.76 -42.82
C LEU A 409 -1.30 32.26 -42.00
N SER A 410 -1.72 32.87 -40.87
CA SER A 410 -1.67 34.28 -40.44
C SER A 410 -1.75 34.44 -38.91
N ASP A 411 -1.12 35.49 -38.39
CA ASP A 411 -1.01 35.87 -36.96
C ASP A 411 -2.37 36.12 -36.24
N PRO A 412 -2.44 35.89 -34.91
CA PRO A 412 -3.62 36.19 -34.10
C PRO A 412 -3.73 37.70 -33.75
N PRO A 413 -4.95 38.23 -33.55
CA PRO A 413 -5.13 39.64 -33.23
C PRO A 413 -4.69 39.99 -31.79
N PRO A 414 -4.24 41.23 -31.54
CA PRO A 414 -3.68 41.69 -30.26
C PRO A 414 -4.75 42.03 -29.21
N PRO A 415 -4.37 42.18 -27.92
CA PRO A 415 -5.31 42.38 -26.82
C PRO A 415 -5.92 43.79 -26.81
N SER A 416 -7.22 43.87 -26.52
CA SER A 416 -7.96 45.12 -26.40
C SER A 416 -8.07 45.61 -24.96
N SER A 417 -7.46 46.76 -24.66
CA SER A 417 -7.87 47.79 -23.68
C SER A 417 -7.06 49.06 -24.01
N PRO A 418 -7.38 50.31 -23.55
CA PRO A 418 -8.39 50.76 -22.59
C PRO A 418 -9.14 52.09 -22.95
N SER A 419 -10.25 52.40 -22.27
CA SER A 419 -10.74 53.77 -21.92
C SER A 419 -12.03 53.59 -21.12
N GLY A 420 -12.37 54.28 -20.02
CA GLY A 420 -11.87 55.48 -19.38
C GLY A 420 -13.06 56.23 -18.75
N ALA A 421 -12.82 56.90 -17.62
CA ALA A 421 -13.68 57.82 -16.85
C ALA A 421 -14.56 57.19 -15.74
N LYS A 422 -14.67 57.76 -14.53
CA LYS A 422 -14.08 58.94 -13.86
C LYS A 422 -14.57 58.95 -12.41
N ASP A 423 -13.79 59.59 -11.53
CA ASP A 423 -14.16 60.23 -10.24
C ASP A 423 -14.67 59.31 -9.10
N ALA A 424 -14.38 59.48 -7.80
CA ALA A 424 -13.90 60.62 -7.03
C ALA A 424 -13.19 60.18 -5.73
N ALA A 425 -12.24 61.00 -5.26
CA ALA A 425 -11.54 60.89 -3.97
C ALA A 425 -12.43 61.22 -2.75
N LYS A 426 -12.15 60.61 -1.60
CA LYS A 426 -11.76 61.36 -0.38
C LYS A 426 -11.24 60.47 0.75
N THR A 427 -10.04 60.86 1.16
CA THR A 427 -9.30 60.64 2.41
C THR A 427 -10.11 60.90 3.68
N ALA A 428 -9.88 60.10 4.73
CA ALA A 428 -9.62 60.59 6.09
C ALA A 428 -9.04 59.47 6.99
N SER A 429 -7.75 59.60 7.28
CA SER A 429 -7.07 59.10 8.47
C SER A 429 -7.66 59.70 9.75
N THR A 430 -7.63 58.98 10.87
CA THR A 430 -6.79 59.26 12.07
C THR A 430 -7.25 58.45 13.30
N SER A 431 -6.26 57.93 14.05
CA SER A 431 -6.16 57.78 15.53
C SER A 431 -7.34 57.13 16.29
N GLY A 432 -7.16 56.20 17.22
CA GLY A 432 -6.06 55.94 18.14
C GLY A 432 -6.66 55.48 19.49
N THR A 433 -5.82 54.83 20.31
CA THR A 433 -5.94 54.57 21.76
C THR A 433 -6.99 53.59 22.31
N ASP A 434 -6.45 52.51 22.89
CA ASP A 434 -6.67 52.01 24.26
C ASP A 434 -8.08 52.05 24.87
N ASN A 435 -8.60 50.86 25.24
CA ASN A 435 -8.79 50.57 26.67
C ASN A 435 -9.03 49.09 26.99
N LYS A 436 -8.55 48.73 28.18
CA LYS A 436 -8.78 47.50 28.94
C LYS A 436 -10.28 47.17 29.11
N LEU A 437 -10.59 45.87 29.09
CA LEU A 437 -11.15 45.13 30.24
C LEU A 437 -11.02 43.62 30.02
#